data_AF-A0A0E0H868-F1
#
_entry.id   AF-A0A0E0H868-F1
#
_cell.length_a   1.000
_cell.length_b   1.000
_cell.length_c   1.000
_cell.angle_alpha   90.00
_cell.angle_beta   90.00
_cell.angle_gamma   90.00
#
_symmetry.space_group_name_H-M   'P 1'
#
loop_
_entity.id
_entity.type
_entity.pdbx_description
1 polymer ?
#
loop_
_entity_poly.entity_id
_entity_poly.type
_entity_poly.pdbx_seq_one_letter_code
_entity_poly.pdbx_strand_id
1 'polypeptide(L)'
;MAMAMAMDAFGSVFGEAKPPVTMRMRPVLFHAHAHAHAHTDDVSQLRLLATDLHSLAWDRSLSLSNIDDLRDDVGIGSSCSDFLDYLKSCLSSGEVNLIFPHNGLDRVHLIATKAKGLPHITISLNTLTHSTLNDVIANFSLSLYAAFRTTQDYTSRGPTRSIIIHSLVLLYYPLCFCFS
;
A
#
# COMPACT_ATOMS: atom_id res chain seq x y z
N MET A 1 -17.06 -15.71 -7.39
CA MET A 1 -17.22 -14.63 -8.38
C MET A 1 -17.30 -13.24 -7.72
N ALA A 2 -18.30 -12.97 -6.87
CA ALA A 2 -18.48 -11.63 -6.27
C ALA A 2 -17.23 -11.09 -5.54
N MET A 3 -16.54 -11.96 -4.80
CA MET A 3 -15.30 -11.62 -4.11
C MET A 3 -14.14 -11.24 -5.05
N ALA A 4 -13.93 -12.00 -6.12
CA ALA A 4 -12.88 -11.71 -7.09
C ALA A 4 -13.13 -10.35 -7.77
N MET A 5 -14.40 -10.05 -8.10
CA MET A 5 -14.77 -8.74 -8.65
C MET A 5 -14.56 -7.60 -7.65
N ALA A 6 -14.82 -7.83 -6.35
CA ALA A 6 -14.54 -6.84 -5.31
C ALA A 6 -13.03 -6.57 -5.16
N MET A 7 -12.20 -7.61 -5.29
CA MET A 7 -10.75 -7.46 -5.34
C MET A 7 -10.32 -6.65 -6.55
N ASP A 8 -10.83 -6.94 -7.74
CA ASP A 8 -10.52 -6.17 -8.95
C ASP A 8 -10.98 -4.70 -8.83
N ALA A 9 -12.11 -4.45 -8.16
CA ALA A 9 -12.62 -3.11 -7.86
C ALA A 9 -11.82 -2.35 -6.79
N PHE A 10 -10.95 -3.04 -6.03
CA PHE A 10 -10.08 -2.40 -5.04
C PHE A 10 -9.24 -1.29 -5.68
N GLY A 11 -8.77 -1.52 -6.92
CA GLY A 11 -7.96 -0.57 -7.65
C GLY A 11 -6.58 -0.38 -7.03
N SER A 12 -6.16 0.88 -6.86
CA SER A 12 -4.83 1.24 -6.38
C SER A 12 -4.91 2.32 -5.28
N VAL A 13 -4.13 2.15 -4.22
CA VAL A 13 -4.01 3.11 -3.12
C VAL A 13 -2.53 3.38 -2.85
N PHE A 14 -2.16 4.66 -2.83
CA PHE A 14 -0.83 5.12 -2.43
C PHE A 14 -0.93 5.93 -1.14
N GLY A 15 0.09 5.85 -0.30
CA GLY A 15 0.17 6.67 0.91
C GLY A 15 1.54 6.60 1.57
N GLU A 16 1.66 7.27 2.71
CA GLU A 16 2.85 7.24 3.57
C GLU A 16 2.54 6.40 4.82
N ALA A 17 3.48 5.55 5.20
CA ALA A 17 3.43 4.78 6.43
C ALA A 17 4.47 5.34 7.41
N LYS A 18 3.99 5.76 8.59
CA LYS A 18 4.81 6.45 9.59
C LYS A 18 5.66 5.43 10.37
N PRO A 19 7.00 5.48 10.30
CA PRO A 19 7.85 4.62 11.12
C PRO A 19 7.77 5.04 12.61
N PRO A 20 8.19 4.18 13.56
CA PRO A 20 8.24 4.54 14.97
C PRO A 20 9.14 5.74 15.20
N VAL A 21 8.73 6.65 16.09
CA VAL A 21 9.48 7.89 16.42
C VAL A 21 10.90 7.61 16.92
N THR A 22 11.13 6.43 17.49
CA THR A 22 12.43 5.98 17.99
C THR A 22 13.41 5.61 16.88
N MET A 23 12.94 5.43 15.64
CA MET A 23 13.74 4.99 14.51
C MET A 23 13.93 6.14 13.52
N ARG A 24 15.18 6.53 13.27
CA ARG A 24 15.51 7.50 12.21
C ARG A 24 15.46 6.81 10.86
N MET A 25 14.30 6.86 10.21
CA MET A 25 14.11 6.34 8.86
C MET A 25 13.73 7.45 7.90
N ARG A 26 14.05 7.24 6.62
CA ARG A 26 13.42 7.97 5.54
C ARG A 26 11.91 7.69 5.58
N PRO A 27 11.09 8.60 5.07
CA PRO A 27 9.67 8.32 4.92
C PRO A 27 9.45 7.06 4.10
N VAL A 28 8.52 6.23 4.54
CA VAL A 28 8.19 4.98 3.87
C VAL A 28 6.88 5.18 3.13
N LEU A 29 6.91 5.00 1.81
CA LEU A 29 5.72 5.04 0.98
C LEU A 29 5.17 3.63 0.83
N PHE A 30 3.87 3.50 0.70
CA PHE A 30 3.23 2.23 0.39
C PHE A 30 2.33 2.33 -0.83
N HIS A 31 2.16 1.18 -1.48
CA HIS A 31 1.29 0.97 -2.62
C HIS A 31 0.53 -0.34 -2.41
N ALA A 32 -0.79 -0.23 -2.31
CA ALA A 32 -1.71 -1.36 -2.29
C ALA A 32 -2.43 -1.43 -3.64
N HIS A 33 -2.34 -2.54 -4.35
CA HIS A 33 -3.06 -2.72 -5.61
C HIS A 33 -3.51 -4.16 -5.83
N ALA A 34 -4.66 -4.29 -6.48
CA ALA A 34 -5.09 -5.58 -7.00
C ALA A 34 -4.16 -6.00 -8.15
N HIS A 35 -3.65 -7.23 -8.06
CA HIS A 35 -2.80 -7.83 -9.06
C HIS A 35 -3.52 -9.06 -9.65
N ALA A 36 -4.00 -8.92 -10.88
CA ALA A 36 -4.56 -10.03 -11.64
C ALA A 36 -3.42 -10.90 -12.19
N HIS A 37 -3.49 -12.21 -12.01
CA HIS A 37 -2.52 -13.12 -12.60
C HIS A 37 -2.81 -13.23 -14.12
N ALA A 38 -1.81 -12.98 -14.95
CA ALA A 38 -1.98 -12.89 -16.41
C ALA A 38 -2.32 -14.21 -17.13
N HIS A 39 -2.56 -15.31 -16.42
CA HIS A 39 -2.95 -16.57 -17.04
C HIS A 39 -3.65 -17.49 -16.04
N THR A 40 -4.80 -18.04 -16.46
CA THR A 40 -5.68 -19.01 -15.78
C THR A 40 -6.58 -18.41 -14.71
N ASP A 41 -7.69 -19.10 -14.41
CA ASP A 41 -8.78 -18.81 -13.44
C ASP A 41 -8.35 -18.55 -11.98
N ASP A 42 -7.10 -18.11 -11.78
CA ASP A 42 -6.48 -17.95 -10.49
C ASP A 42 -6.84 -16.61 -9.85
N VAL A 43 -6.95 -16.68 -8.54
CA VAL A 43 -7.61 -15.67 -7.71
C VAL A 43 -6.81 -14.36 -7.68
N SER A 44 -7.46 -13.24 -8.03
CA SER A 44 -6.88 -11.89 -7.88
C SER A 44 -6.31 -11.69 -6.47
N GLN A 45 -5.07 -11.21 -6.38
CA GLN A 45 -4.39 -10.97 -5.11
C GLN A 45 -4.29 -9.48 -4.83
N LEU A 46 -4.37 -9.09 -3.55
CA LEU A 46 -3.99 -7.75 -3.13
C LEU A 46 -2.49 -7.75 -2.83
N ARG A 47 -1.71 -7.00 -3.61
CA ARG A 47 -0.30 -6.75 -3.30
C ARG A 47 -0.17 -5.47 -2.50
N LEU A 48 0.58 -5.55 -1.41
CA LEU A 48 0.97 -4.41 -0.58
C LEU A 48 2.49 -4.33 -0.58
N LEU A 49 3.01 -3.20 -1.04
CA LEU A 49 4.44 -2.90 -1.08
C LEU A 49 4.70 -1.64 -0.27
N ALA A 50 5.73 -1.65 0.58
CA ALA A 50 6.21 -0.48 1.31
C ALA A 50 7.70 -0.28 1.03
N THR A 51 8.15 0.94 0.77
CA THR A 51 9.54 1.24 0.43
C THR A 51 9.97 2.66 0.82
N ASP A 52 11.25 2.83 1.15
CA ASP A 52 11.89 4.14 1.33
C ASP A 52 12.39 4.76 0.01
N LEU A 53 12.10 4.12 -1.13
CA LEU A 53 12.56 4.45 -2.48
C LEU A 53 14.09 4.49 -2.63
N HIS A 54 14.82 3.83 -1.75
CA HIS A 54 16.28 3.90 -1.73
C HIS A 54 16.93 2.54 -1.46
N SER A 55 16.73 2.00 -0.26
CA SER A 55 17.47 0.83 0.23
C SER A 55 16.61 -0.22 0.90
N LEU A 56 15.34 0.09 1.17
CA LEU A 56 14.44 -0.77 1.90
C LEU A 56 13.14 -0.92 1.13
N ALA A 57 12.70 -2.17 1.03
CA ALA A 57 11.37 -2.50 0.58
C ALA A 57 10.86 -3.75 1.29
N TRP A 58 9.55 -3.78 1.53
CA TRP A 58 8.84 -4.91 2.08
C TRP A 58 7.58 -5.16 1.27
N ASP A 59 7.25 -6.42 1.04
CA ASP A 59 6.05 -6.78 0.31
C ASP A 59 5.21 -7.85 1.01
N ARG A 60 3.95 -7.92 0.59
CA ARG A 60 3.03 -8.99 0.90
C ARG A 60 2.00 -9.12 -0.20
N SER A 61 1.78 -10.35 -0.66
CA SER A 61 0.57 -10.72 -1.41
C SER A 61 -0.47 -11.32 -0.47
N LEU A 62 -1.70 -10.86 -0.57
CA LEU A 62 -2.85 -11.37 0.16
C LEU A 62 -3.82 -12.00 -0.85
N SER A 63 -4.00 -13.32 -0.71
CA SER A 63 -5.05 -14.05 -1.42
C SER A 63 -6.42 -13.77 -0.82
N LEU A 64 -7.51 -14.20 -1.48
CA LEU A 64 -8.86 -14.05 -0.93
C LEU A 64 -9.03 -14.74 0.43
N SER A 65 -8.43 -15.90 0.65
CA SER A 65 -8.49 -16.55 1.97
C SER A 65 -7.78 -15.72 3.03
N ASN A 66 -6.63 -15.12 2.71
CA ASN A 66 -5.95 -14.24 3.67
C ASN A 66 -6.74 -12.99 4.00
N ILE A 67 -7.52 -12.46 3.05
CA ILE A 67 -8.42 -11.33 3.33
C ILE A 67 -9.56 -11.77 4.25
N ASP A 68 -10.10 -12.98 4.06
CA ASP A 68 -11.15 -13.54 4.91
C ASP A 68 -10.63 -13.79 6.34
N ASP A 69 -9.43 -14.38 6.46
CA ASP A 69 -8.74 -14.57 7.75
C ASP A 69 -8.52 -13.21 8.45
N LEU A 70 -8.04 -12.20 7.71
CA LEU A 70 -7.85 -10.84 8.25
C LEU A 70 -9.17 -10.20 8.70
N ARG A 71 -10.28 -10.46 8.00
CA ARG A 71 -11.60 -9.95 8.40
C ARG A 71 -12.01 -10.56 9.74
N ASP A 72 -11.85 -11.87 9.86
CA ASP A 72 -12.22 -12.62 11.05
C ASP A 72 -11.36 -12.21 12.26
N ASP A 73 -10.05 -11.99 12.05
CA ASP A 73 -9.12 -11.46 13.07
C ASP A 73 -9.50 -10.05 13.57
N VAL A 74 -9.94 -9.18 12.66
CA VAL A 74 -10.39 -7.82 13.02
C VAL A 74 -11.77 -7.85 13.70
N GLY A 75 -12.54 -8.92 13.51
CA GLY A 75 -13.85 -9.13 14.14
C GLY A 75 -14.98 -8.30 13.52
N ILE A 76 -14.84 -7.88 12.25
CA ILE A 76 -15.89 -7.16 11.53
C ILE A 76 -16.82 -8.19 10.87
N GLY A 77 -18.02 -8.36 11.41
CA GLY A 77 -19.04 -9.27 10.88
C GLY A 77 -19.70 -8.83 9.57
N SER A 78 -18.99 -8.11 8.71
CA SER A 78 -19.49 -7.64 7.41
C SER A 78 -19.25 -8.65 6.30
N SER A 79 -19.83 -8.40 5.12
CA SER A 79 -19.40 -9.12 3.93
C SER A 79 -17.92 -8.82 3.64
N CYS A 80 -17.25 -9.69 2.92
CA CYS A 80 -15.85 -9.46 2.61
C CYS A 80 -15.65 -8.34 1.56
N SER A 81 -16.64 -8.06 0.70
CA SER A 81 -16.59 -6.84 -0.13
C SER A 81 -16.62 -5.58 0.73
N ASP A 82 -17.47 -5.53 1.76
CA ASP A 82 -17.49 -4.41 2.70
C ASP A 82 -16.17 -4.30 3.47
N PHE A 83 -15.55 -5.44 3.79
CA PHE A 83 -14.25 -5.47 4.44
C PHE A 83 -13.14 -4.94 3.52
N LEU A 84 -13.15 -5.25 2.22
CA LEU A 84 -12.21 -4.68 1.25
C LEU A 84 -12.37 -3.15 1.15
N ASP A 85 -13.62 -2.65 1.13
CA ASP A 85 -13.90 -1.21 1.17
C ASP A 85 -13.43 -0.56 2.49
N TYR A 86 -13.58 -1.28 3.59
CA TYR A 86 -13.07 -0.87 4.90
C TYR A 86 -11.53 -0.82 4.92
N LEU A 87 -10.86 -1.84 4.39
CA LEU A 87 -9.41 -1.90 4.24
C LEU A 87 -8.90 -0.74 3.39
N LYS A 88 -9.53 -0.51 2.23
CA LYS A 88 -9.21 0.62 1.35
C LYS A 88 -9.37 1.96 2.08
N SER A 89 -10.43 2.11 2.87
CA SER A 89 -10.66 3.29 3.70
C SER A 89 -9.60 3.45 4.79
N CYS A 90 -9.15 2.36 5.44
CA CYS A 90 -8.08 2.39 6.43
C CYS A 90 -6.76 2.86 5.81
N LEU A 91 -6.39 2.32 4.65
CA LEU A 91 -5.18 2.71 3.94
C LEU A 91 -5.25 4.16 3.42
N SER A 92 -6.43 4.63 3.04
CA SER A 92 -6.63 5.99 2.54
C SER A 92 -6.82 7.04 3.65
N SER A 93 -6.82 6.65 4.93
CA SER A 93 -7.08 7.53 6.07
C SER A 93 -5.93 8.48 6.42
N GLY A 94 -4.70 8.15 6.01
CA GLY A 94 -3.47 8.81 6.46
C GLY A 94 -2.97 8.35 7.85
N GLU A 95 -3.72 7.48 8.53
CA GLU A 95 -3.32 6.86 9.81
C GLU A 95 -2.78 5.45 9.57
N VAL A 96 -1.66 5.40 8.86
CA VAL A 96 -0.91 4.19 8.57
C VAL A 96 0.46 4.26 9.25
N ASN A 97 0.79 3.26 10.06
CA ASN A 97 2.01 3.19 10.84
C ASN A 97 2.77 1.89 10.53
N LEU A 98 4.10 1.91 10.71
CA LEU A 98 4.95 0.72 10.66
C LEU A 98 5.42 0.33 12.06
N ILE A 99 5.38 -0.96 12.35
CA ILE A 99 5.94 -1.54 13.57
C ILE A 99 6.99 -2.60 13.20
N PHE A 100 8.15 -2.54 13.86
CA PHE A 100 9.27 -3.44 13.65
C PHE A 100 9.34 -4.46 14.80
N PRO A 101 8.84 -5.69 14.62
CA PRO A 101 8.99 -6.74 15.61
C PRO A 101 10.48 -7.03 15.86
N HIS A 102 10.87 -7.10 17.14
CA HIS A 102 12.17 -7.59 17.60
C HIS A 102 13.42 -6.85 17.08
N ASN A 103 13.33 -5.54 16.83
CA ASN A 103 14.44 -4.68 16.34
C ASN A 103 15.01 -5.10 14.97
N GLY A 104 14.37 -6.03 14.26
CA GLY A 104 14.78 -6.49 12.94
C GLY A 104 14.03 -5.78 11.81
N LEU A 105 14.66 -5.71 10.63
CA LEU A 105 14.03 -5.23 9.39
C LEU A 105 13.44 -6.36 8.55
N ASP A 106 13.59 -7.62 8.98
CA ASP A 106 13.20 -8.81 8.21
C ASP A 106 11.69 -8.93 8.01
N ARG A 107 10.92 -8.55 9.03
CA ARG A 107 9.46 -8.52 8.98
C ARG A 107 8.97 -7.25 9.62
N VAL A 108 8.01 -6.59 8.99
CA VAL A 108 7.41 -5.35 9.50
C VAL A 108 5.90 -5.47 9.49
N HIS A 109 5.23 -4.79 10.40
CA HIS A 109 3.77 -4.75 10.47
C HIS A 109 3.28 -3.38 10.03
N LEU A 110 2.49 -3.34 8.97
CA LEU A 110 1.74 -2.17 8.56
C LEU A 110 0.40 -2.17 9.29
N ILE A 111 0.16 -1.11 10.06
CA ILE A 111 -1.06 -0.92 10.85
C ILE A 111 -1.82 0.26 10.28
N ALA A 112 -3.00 -0.01 9.73
CA ALA A 112 -3.87 1.00 9.14
C ALA A 112 -5.16 1.14 9.96
N THR A 113 -5.58 2.36 10.25
CA THR A 113 -6.79 2.63 11.04
C THR A 113 -7.66 3.66 10.33
N LYS A 114 -8.93 3.35 10.03
CA LYS A 114 -9.83 4.30 9.35
C LYS A 114 -10.09 5.57 10.17
N ALA A 115 -10.31 5.43 11.47
CA ALA A 115 -10.55 6.53 12.40
C ALA A 115 -10.30 6.07 13.84
N LYS A 116 -10.03 7.02 14.74
CA LYS A 116 -9.79 6.73 16.16
C LYS A 116 -11.00 6.00 16.77
N GLY A 117 -10.75 4.87 17.45
CA GLY A 117 -11.78 4.05 18.08
C GLY A 117 -12.39 2.96 17.19
N LEU A 118 -12.03 2.89 15.90
CA LEU A 118 -12.37 1.77 15.03
C LEU A 118 -11.28 0.68 15.06
N PRO A 119 -11.62 -0.58 14.73
CA PRO A 119 -10.65 -1.66 14.61
C PRO A 119 -9.54 -1.32 13.62
N HIS A 120 -8.29 -1.49 14.02
CA HIS A 120 -7.16 -1.36 13.09
C HIS A 120 -6.93 -2.66 12.34
N ILE A 121 -6.34 -2.56 11.16
CA ILE A 121 -5.91 -3.71 10.36
C ILE A 121 -4.39 -3.81 10.45
N THR A 122 -3.90 -4.98 10.79
CA THR A 122 -2.47 -5.28 10.87
C THR A 122 -2.08 -6.24 9.77
N ILE A 123 -1.17 -5.83 8.88
CA ILE A 123 -0.66 -6.65 7.77
C ILE A 123 0.84 -6.83 7.96
N SER A 124 1.29 -8.08 7.98
CA SER A 124 2.73 -8.40 8.04
C SER A 124 3.33 -8.37 6.64
N LEU A 125 4.40 -7.58 6.48
CA LEU A 125 5.20 -7.48 5.26
C LEU A 125 6.56 -8.14 5.49
N ASN A 126 7.11 -8.76 4.45
CA ASN A 126 8.41 -9.42 4.47
C ASN A 126 9.44 -8.55 3.77
N THR A 127 10.68 -8.55 4.24
CA THR A 127 11.77 -7.80 3.59
C THR A 127 12.07 -8.39 2.22
N LEU A 128 12.36 -7.52 1.27
CA LEU A 128 12.81 -7.92 -0.06
C LEU A 128 14.33 -8.06 -0.11
N THR A 129 14.79 -9.11 -0.77
CA THR A 129 16.22 -9.33 -1.02
C THR A 129 16.79 -8.26 -1.96
N HIS A 130 18.06 -7.91 -1.77
CA HIS A 130 18.75 -6.89 -2.59
C HIS A 130 18.65 -7.12 -4.11
N SER A 131 18.58 -8.38 -4.57
CA SER A 131 18.51 -8.71 -6.00
C SER A 131 17.21 -8.27 -6.68
N THR A 132 16.11 -8.11 -5.95
CA THR A 132 14.81 -7.69 -6.50
C THR A 132 14.44 -6.25 -6.13
N LEU A 133 15.20 -5.64 -5.21
CA LEU A 133 14.90 -4.34 -4.62
C LEU A 133 14.80 -3.22 -5.67
N ASN A 134 15.78 -3.13 -6.56
CA ASN A 134 15.84 -2.05 -7.56
C ASN A 134 14.66 -2.11 -8.54
N ASP A 135 14.33 -3.31 -9.02
CA ASP A 135 13.20 -3.50 -9.93
C ASP A 135 11.88 -3.14 -9.26
N VAL A 136 11.73 -3.49 -7.99
CA VAL A 136 10.55 -3.17 -7.20
C VAL A 136 10.43 -1.66 -6.97
N ILE A 137 11.52 -0.97 -6.62
CA ILE A 137 11.53 0.49 -6.46
C ILE A 137 11.23 1.19 -7.78
N ALA A 138 11.79 0.71 -8.90
CA ALA A 138 11.52 1.25 -10.23
C ALA A 138 10.04 1.10 -10.61
N ASN A 139 9.47 -0.10 -10.41
CA ASN A 139 8.05 -0.37 -10.67
C ASN A 139 7.12 0.45 -9.76
N PHE A 140 7.46 0.61 -8.49
CA PHE A 140 6.74 1.49 -7.56
C PHE A 140 6.75 2.93 -8.08
N SER A 141 7.92 3.44 -8.44
CA SER A 141 8.11 4.82 -8.92
C SER A 141 7.32 5.08 -10.20
N LEU A 142 7.35 4.13 -11.14
CA LEU A 142 6.56 4.19 -12.38
C LEU A 142 5.06 4.20 -12.10
N SER A 143 4.59 3.35 -11.18
CA SER A 143 3.17 3.27 -10.78
C SER A 143 2.71 4.56 -10.11
N LEU A 144 3.53 5.12 -9.22
CA LEU A 144 3.26 6.39 -8.55
C LEU A 144 3.18 7.55 -9.56
N TYR A 145 4.11 7.61 -10.51
CA TYR A 145 4.09 8.62 -11.57
C TYR A 145 2.88 8.48 -12.50
N ALA A 146 2.50 7.25 -12.86
CA ALA A 146 1.30 7.01 -13.65
C ALA A 146 0.04 7.52 -12.92
N ALA A 147 -0.09 7.23 -11.63
CA ALA A 147 -1.19 7.72 -10.80
C ALA A 147 -1.21 9.24 -10.64
N PHE A 148 -0.03 9.87 -10.63
CA PHE A 148 0.08 11.33 -10.61
C PHE A 148 -0.41 11.95 -11.92
N ARG A 149 0.00 11.42 -13.07
CA ARG A 149 -0.43 11.94 -14.37
C ARG A 149 -1.93 11.86 -14.56
N THR A 150 -2.53 10.71 -14.21
CA THR A 150 -4.00 10.58 -14.30
C THR A 150 -4.69 11.63 -13.42
N THR A 151 -4.19 11.86 -12.20
CA THR A 151 -4.72 12.90 -11.31
C THR A 151 -4.58 14.30 -11.91
N GLN A 152 -3.44 14.61 -12.54
CA GLN A 152 -3.23 15.89 -13.22
C GLN A 152 -4.21 16.11 -14.37
N ASP A 153 -4.40 15.11 -15.22
CA ASP A 153 -5.33 15.15 -16.34
C ASP A 153 -6.76 15.46 -15.87
N TYR A 154 -7.18 14.91 -14.72
CA TYR A 154 -8.47 15.23 -14.08
C TYR A 154 -8.52 16.63 -13.43
N THR A 155 -7.44 17.12 -12.83
CA THR A 155 -7.40 18.47 -12.20
C THR A 155 -7.40 19.64 -13.18
N SER A 156 -7.26 19.41 -14.48
CA SER A 156 -7.65 20.40 -15.50
C SER A 156 -9.14 20.78 -15.43
N ARG A 157 -9.96 20.10 -14.60
CA ARG A 157 -11.39 20.34 -14.35
C ARG A 157 -11.81 20.57 -12.87
N GLY A 158 -10.90 20.83 -11.92
CA GLY A 158 -11.27 21.36 -10.59
C GLY A 158 -10.53 20.75 -9.40
N PRO A 159 -10.55 21.39 -8.21
CA PRO A 159 -9.52 21.19 -7.19
C PRO A 159 -10.06 20.46 -5.96
N THR A 160 -9.79 19.17 -5.75
CA THR A 160 -9.88 18.58 -4.38
C THR A 160 -9.28 17.19 -4.14
N ARG A 161 -8.64 16.52 -5.10
CA ARG A 161 -8.04 15.17 -4.87
C ARG A 161 -6.51 15.07 -5.05
N SER A 162 -5.85 16.20 -5.35
CA SER A 162 -4.47 16.25 -5.83
C SER A 162 -3.38 16.28 -4.75
N ILE A 163 -3.70 16.63 -3.50
CA ILE A 163 -2.66 17.09 -2.55
C ILE A 163 -1.70 15.97 -2.11
N ILE A 164 -2.19 14.77 -1.85
CA ILE A 164 -1.35 13.68 -1.32
C ILE A 164 -0.36 13.18 -2.39
N ILE A 165 -0.83 12.95 -3.61
CA ILE A 165 0.04 12.50 -4.71
C ILE A 165 0.96 13.64 -5.17
N HIS A 166 0.50 14.89 -5.17
CA HIS A 166 1.33 16.03 -5.56
C HIS A 166 2.45 16.29 -4.55
N SER A 167 2.20 16.15 -3.24
CA SER A 167 3.25 16.22 -2.22
C SER A 167 4.22 15.03 -2.29
N LEU A 168 3.71 13.81 -2.52
CA LEU A 168 4.54 12.61 -2.67
C LEU A 168 5.36 12.60 -3.96
N VAL A 169 4.90 13.24 -5.02
CA VAL A 169 5.69 13.39 -6.24
C VAL A 169 6.69 14.53 -6.07
N LEU A 170 6.27 15.74 -5.68
CA LEU A 170 7.19 16.88 -5.59
C LEU A 170 8.33 16.71 -4.57
N LEU A 171 8.12 15.95 -3.49
CA LEU A 171 9.17 15.68 -2.48
C LEU A 171 10.14 14.56 -2.89
N TYR A 172 9.70 13.59 -3.71
CA TYR A 172 10.48 12.37 -3.99
C TYR A 172 10.95 12.23 -5.45
N TYR A 173 10.34 12.97 -6.40
CA TYR A 173 10.80 13.04 -7.79
C TYR A 173 12.26 13.52 -7.94
N PRO A 174 12.74 14.56 -7.21
CA PRO A 174 14.14 14.97 -7.34
C PRO A 174 15.13 13.96 -6.72
N LEU A 175 14.67 13.02 -5.87
CA LEU A 175 15.52 11.97 -5.30
C LEU A 175 15.72 10.80 -6.26
N CYS A 176 14.73 10.45 -7.08
CA CYS A 176 14.85 9.38 -8.06
C CYS A 176 15.75 9.75 -9.25
N PHE A 177 15.85 11.04 -9.62
CA PHE A 177 16.65 11.47 -10.79
C PHE A 177 18.17 11.57 -10.51
N CYS A 178 18.60 11.49 -9.25
CA CYS A 178 20.03 11.50 -8.87
C CYS A 178 20.69 10.11 -8.87
N PHE A 179 19.96 9.04 -9.20
CA PHE A 179 20.46 7.66 -9.25
C PHE A 179 20.54 7.07 -10.66
N SER A 180 20.53 7.90 -11.71
CA SER A 180 20.88 7.47 -13.08
C SER A 180 22.31 7.86 -13.47
#